data_AF-A0A1E4J234-F1
#
_entry.id   AF-A0A1E4J234-F1
#
_cell.length_a   1.000
_cell.length_b   1.000
_cell.length_c   1.000
_cell.angle_alpha   90.00
_cell.angle_beta   90.00
_cell.angle_gamma   90.00
#
_symmetry.space_group_name_H-M   'P 1'
#
loop_
_entity.id
_entity.type
_entity.pdbx_description
1 polymer ?
#
loop_
_entity_poly.entity_id
_entity_poly.type
_entity_poly.pdbx_seq_one_letter_code
_entity_poly.pdbx_strand_id
1 'polypeptide(L)'
;MKFGSPSAALALTLPLALVTGCSYFSPAPPPAPAAPPPPPIISKDGLAPITEEQVERIREAIGGKAPSPAVDKVVRSASPTIESFVRTEGCITAHNGAVLNPFAAPGRLFEGNGFQGGPMTQMQFHDKTSCVTVKRIQNWKMVSPKLLRFEVVYVGDDGEEHTVKRHELMRQPKGGWLFTR
;
A
#
# COMPACT_ATOMS: atom_id res chain seq x y z
N MET A 1 46.95 58.11 -32.02
CA MET A 1 48.38 58.53 -31.96
C MET A 1 48.99 57.93 -30.69
N LYS A 2 50.31 57.73 -30.51
CA LYS A 2 51.40 57.27 -31.40
C LYS A 2 52.67 57.13 -30.52
N PHE A 3 53.11 55.89 -30.25
CA PHE A 3 54.37 55.48 -29.58
C PHE A 3 54.63 55.91 -28.12
N GLY A 4 55.46 55.12 -27.41
CA GLY A 4 55.83 55.37 -26.01
C GLY A 4 56.49 54.19 -25.27
N SER A 5 57.54 53.58 -25.83
CA SER A 5 58.43 52.65 -25.09
C SER A 5 59.87 53.17 -25.15
N PRO A 6 60.69 52.92 -24.11
CA PRO A 6 61.68 51.85 -24.25
C PRO A 6 62.01 51.06 -22.96
N SER A 7 62.77 49.97 -23.16
CA SER A 7 63.84 49.33 -22.36
C SER A 7 64.20 49.84 -20.94
N ALA A 8 64.77 49.06 -20.01
CA ALA A 8 64.99 47.60 -19.78
C ALA A 8 65.66 47.48 -18.35
N ALA A 9 66.32 46.43 -17.84
CA ALA A 9 66.73 45.07 -18.27
C ALA A 9 67.03 44.18 -17.02
N LEU A 10 67.25 42.86 -17.23
CA LEU A 10 67.87 41.87 -16.30
C LEU A 10 67.06 41.54 -15.01
N ALA A 11 66.95 40.33 -14.44
CA ALA A 11 67.34 38.92 -14.68
C ALA A 11 67.98 38.33 -13.40
N LEU A 12 67.39 37.28 -12.82
CA LEU A 12 67.87 36.32 -11.77
C LEU A 12 66.64 35.50 -11.30
N THR A 13 66.25 34.39 -11.95
CA THR A 13 66.69 32.98 -11.77
C THR A 13 66.24 32.27 -10.49
N LEU A 14 66.02 30.93 -10.61
CA LEU A 14 65.72 29.90 -9.60
C LEU A 14 64.21 29.52 -9.44
N PRO A 15 63.88 28.24 -9.13
CA PRO A 15 63.05 27.47 -10.07
C PRO A 15 61.65 27.06 -9.57
N LEU A 16 60.80 26.65 -10.52
CA LEU A 16 59.57 25.91 -10.24
C LEU A 16 59.89 24.51 -9.68
N ALA A 17 59.27 24.16 -8.56
CA ALA A 17 59.12 22.77 -8.13
C ALA A 17 57.87 22.16 -8.78
N LEU A 18 58.04 21.09 -9.55
CA LEU A 18 56.94 20.32 -10.13
C LEU A 18 56.28 19.45 -9.05
N VAL A 19 55.01 19.76 -8.71
CA VAL A 19 54.15 18.86 -7.92
C VAL A 19 53.17 18.16 -8.87
N THR A 20 53.67 17.14 -9.58
CA THR A 20 52.84 16.27 -10.43
C THR A 20 52.03 15.29 -9.58
N GLY A 21 51.01 15.81 -8.89
CA GLY A 21 50.06 15.02 -8.12
C GLY A 21 49.11 14.24 -9.02
N CYS A 22 49.50 13.05 -9.45
CA CYS A 22 48.63 12.11 -10.17
C CYS A 22 47.59 11.50 -9.22
N SER A 23 46.51 12.24 -8.95
CA SER A 23 45.37 11.76 -8.19
C SER A 23 44.67 10.62 -8.93
N TYR A 24 44.94 9.38 -8.53
CA TYR A 24 44.24 8.20 -9.02
C TYR A 24 42.76 8.25 -8.62
N PHE A 25 41.90 8.57 -9.57
CA PHE A 25 40.45 8.39 -9.44
C PHE A 25 40.12 6.90 -9.46
N SER A 26 40.12 6.27 -8.29
CA SER A 26 39.49 4.96 -8.11
C SER A 26 37.97 5.14 -8.20
N PRO A 27 37.27 4.55 -9.18
CA PRO A 27 35.81 4.55 -9.17
C PRO A 27 35.32 3.78 -7.93
N ALA A 28 34.24 4.27 -7.31
CA ALA A 28 33.62 3.55 -6.20
C ALA A 28 33.15 2.16 -6.68
N PRO A 29 33.30 1.09 -5.86
CA PRO A 29 32.74 -0.21 -6.21
C PRO A 29 31.22 -0.09 -6.40
N PRO A 30 30.62 -0.85 -7.33
CA PRO A 30 29.18 -0.83 -7.50
C PRO A 30 28.48 -1.21 -6.19
N PRO A 31 27.31 -0.62 -5.88
CA PRO A 31 26.56 -0.98 -4.69
C PRO A 31 26.26 -2.49 -4.74
N ALA A 32 26.51 -3.18 -3.62
CA ALA A 32 26.19 -4.59 -3.50
C ALA A 32 24.68 -4.80 -3.75
N PRO A 33 24.27 -5.94 -4.35
CA PRO A 33 22.86 -6.29 -4.46
C PRO A 33 22.18 -6.17 -3.09
N ALA A 34 21.03 -5.51 -3.04
CA ALA A 34 20.27 -5.38 -1.81
C ALA A 34 19.98 -6.79 -1.26
N ALA A 35 20.21 -6.98 0.05
CA ALA A 35 19.90 -8.24 0.70
C ALA A 35 18.40 -8.56 0.51
N PRO A 36 18.03 -9.83 0.25
CA PRO A 36 16.63 -10.20 0.14
C PRO A 36 15.89 -9.81 1.43
N PRO A 37 14.63 -9.33 1.32
CA PRO A 37 13.87 -8.90 2.48
C PRO A 37 13.70 -10.06 3.48
N PRO A 38 13.64 -9.77 4.80
CA PRO A 38 13.36 -10.80 5.79
C PRO A 38 11.97 -11.42 5.53
N PRO A 39 11.76 -12.70 5.89
CA PRO A 39 10.48 -13.36 5.66
C PRO A 39 9.34 -12.64 6.41
N PRO A 40 8.12 -12.59 5.83
CA PRO A 40 7.01 -11.86 6.42
C PRO A 40 6.62 -12.42 7.78
N ILE A 41 6.65 -11.57 8.80
CA ILE A 41 6.23 -11.94 10.16
C ILE A 41 4.71 -11.95 10.21
N ILE A 42 4.12 -13.12 9.99
CA ILE A 42 2.69 -13.37 10.20
C ILE A 42 2.36 -13.12 11.69
N SER A 43 1.30 -12.37 11.95
CA SER A 43 0.86 -12.06 13.32
C SER A 43 0.36 -13.30 14.05
N LYS A 44 0.35 -13.25 15.39
CA LYS A 44 -0.23 -14.32 16.23
C LYS A 44 -1.69 -14.64 15.88
N ASP A 45 -2.42 -13.68 15.32
CA ASP A 45 -3.83 -13.80 14.95
C ASP A 45 -4.03 -14.37 13.53
N GLY A 46 -2.95 -14.63 12.78
CA GLY A 46 -2.99 -15.18 11.43
C GLY A 46 -3.12 -14.14 10.32
N LEU A 47 -2.54 -12.94 10.52
CA LEU A 47 -2.51 -11.87 9.53
C LEU A 47 -1.10 -11.68 8.94
N ALA A 48 -1.01 -11.55 7.61
CA ALA A 48 0.18 -11.07 6.92
C ALA A 48 0.50 -9.60 7.30
N PRO A 49 1.79 -9.18 7.23
CA PRO A 49 2.16 -7.78 7.39
C PRO A 49 1.74 -6.94 6.18
N ILE A 50 0.97 -5.88 6.41
CA ILE A 50 0.55 -4.91 5.38
C ILE A 50 1.49 -3.71 5.33
N THR A 51 1.79 -3.20 4.13
CA THR A 51 2.59 -1.97 3.94
C THR A 51 1.72 -0.71 4.00
N GLU A 52 2.28 0.44 4.37
CA GLU A 52 1.51 1.71 4.35
C GLU A 52 1.08 2.09 2.92
N GLU A 53 1.83 1.65 1.89
CA GLU A 53 1.45 1.80 0.47
C GLU A 53 0.15 1.03 0.15
N GLN A 54 -0.01 -0.18 0.70
CA GLN A 54 -1.27 -0.93 0.57
C GLN A 54 -2.41 -0.27 1.34
N VAL A 55 -2.13 0.32 2.51
CA VAL A 55 -3.14 1.07 3.28
C VAL A 55 -3.57 2.35 2.54
N GLU A 56 -2.64 3.09 1.93
CA GLU A 56 -2.98 4.29 1.16
C GLU A 56 -3.79 3.94 -0.10
N ARG A 57 -3.45 2.85 -0.82
CA ARG A 57 -4.29 2.33 -1.92
C ARG A 57 -5.72 2.00 -1.47
N ILE A 58 -5.90 1.52 -0.24
CA ILE A 58 -7.24 1.29 0.33
C ILE A 58 -7.96 2.64 0.55
N ARG A 59 -7.27 3.65 1.10
CA ARG A 59 -7.85 5.01 1.29
C ARG A 59 -8.22 5.67 -0.04
N GLU A 60 -7.34 5.63 -1.04
CA GLU A 60 -7.59 6.09 -2.41
C GLU A 60 -8.82 5.40 -3.02
N ALA A 61 -8.89 4.06 -2.91
CA ALA A 61 -9.98 3.27 -3.46
C ALA A 61 -11.33 3.50 -2.75
N ILE A 62 -11.32 3.87 -1.46
CA ILE A 62 -12.50 4.32 -0.71
C ILE A 62 -12.90 5.75 -1.11
N GLY A 63 -11.92 6.63 -1.36
CA GLY A 63 -12.12 8.01 -1.82
C GLY A 63 -12.55 8.15 -3.29
N GLY A 64 -12.65 7.04 -4.02
CA GLY A 64 -13.07 6.98 -5.41
C GLY A 64 -14.49 7.51 -5.65
N LYS A 65 -14.75 8.00 -6.87
CA LYS A 65 -15.99 8.68 -7.24
C LYS A 65 -17.25 7.81 -7.03
N ALA A 66 -18.03 8.13 -6.00
CA ALA A 66 -19.32 7.52 -5.75
C ALA A 66 -20.36 7.85 -6.85
N PRO A 67 -21.44 7.03 -7.01
CA PRO A 67 -22.47 7.27 -8.02
C PRO A 67 -23.32 8.54 -7.79
N SER A 68 -23.45 9.02 -6.55
CA SER A 68 -24.15 10.26 -6.23
C SER A 68 -23.64 10.87 -4.91
N PRO A 69 -23.86 12.19 -4.66
CA PRO A 69 -23.45 12.83 -3.40
C PRO A 69 -24.09 12.23 -2.14
N ALA A 70 -25.27 11.62 -2.27
CA ALA A 70 -25.93 10.91 -1.17
C ALA A 70 -25.19 9.61 -0.81
N VAL A 71 -24.68 8.88 -1.81
CA VAL A 71 -23.84 7.70 -1.58
C VAL A 71 -22.46 8.12 -1.08
N ASP A 72 -21.86 9.18 -1.64
CA ASP A 72 -20.58 9.74 -1.20
C ASP A 72 -20.56 10.06 0.31
N LYS A 73 -21.60 10.77 0.79
CA LYS A 73 -21.76 11.07 2.22
C LYS A 73 -21.89 9.81 3.09
N VAL A 74 -22.53 8.76 2.57
CA VAL A 74 -22.63 7.46 3.26
C VAL A 74 -21.27 6.77 3.30
N VAL A 75 -20.55 6.68 2.17
CA VAL A 75 -19.23 6.07 2.07
C VAL A 75 -18.26 6.75 3.04
N ARG A 76 -18.15 8.09 3.03
CA ARG A 76 -17.32 8.85 4.00
C ARG A 76 -17.66 8.54 5.46
N SER A 77 -18.94 8.30 5.78
CA SER A 77 -19.37 7.94 7.14
C SER A 77 -19.07 6.49 7.54
N ALA A 78 -18.70 5.64 6.57
CA ALA A 78 -18.32 4.25 6.75
C ALA A 78 -16.80 4.01 6.53
N SER A 79 -16.08 4.95 5.91
CA SER A 79 -14.68 4.83 5.48
C SER A 79 -13.75 4.22 6.53
N PRO A 80 -13.73 4.65 7.82
CA PRO A 80 -12.81 4.06 8.80
C PRO A 80 -13.07 2.56 9.08
N THR A 81 -14.34 2.13 9.02
CA THR A 81 -14.72 0.72 9.17
C THR A 81 -14.43 -0.07 7.90
N ILE A 82 -14.61 0.53 6.72
CA ILE A 82 -14.26 -0.10 5.43
C ILE A 82 -12.74 -0.29 5.35
N GLU A 83 -11.95 0.75 5.64
CA GLU A 83 -10.48 0.69 5.66
C GLU A 83 -9.98 -0.41 6.59
N SER A 84 -10.50 -0.45 7.83
CA SER A 84 -10.10 -1.42 8.83
C SER A 84 -10.48 -2.86 8.42
N PHE A 85 -11.71 -3.10 7.96
CA PHE A 85 -12.14 -4.42 7.52
C PHE A 85 -11.35 -4.90 6.29
N VAL A 86 -11.21 -4.07 5.26
CA VAL A 86 -10.54 -4.42 4.00
C VAL A 86 -9.04 -4.65 4.21
N ARG A 87 -8.40 -3.86 5.09
CA ARG A 87 -7.04 -4.10 5.59
C ARG A 87 -6.91 -5.47 6.25
N THR A 88 -7.84 -5.83 7.14
CA THR A 88 -7.78 -7.13 7.82
C THR A 88 -8.09 -8.29 6.87
N GLU A 89 -9.15 -8.20 6.06
CA GLU A 89 -9.58 -9.27 5.14
C GLU A 89 -8.50 -9.57 4.09
N GLY A 90 -7.88 -8.54 3.53
CA GLY A 90 -6.79 -8.67 2.55
C GLY A 90 -5.54 -9.39 3.07
N CYS A 91 -5.41 -9.58 4.39
CA CYS A 91 -4.22 -10.13 5.04
C CYS A 91 -4.47 -11.48 5.76
N ILE A 92 -5.65 -12.11 5.67
CA ILE A 92 -5.92 -13.37 6.38
C ILE A 92 -5.17 -14.54 5.73
N THR A 93 -4.11 -15.02 6.39
CA THR A 93 -3.28 -16.15 5.93
C THR A 93 -3.71 -17.48 6.54
N ALA A 94 -4.08 -17.49 7.83
CA ALA A 94 -4.30 -18.71 8.60
C ALA A 94 -5.72 -19.30 8.52
N HIS A 95 -6.52 -18.91 7.52
CA HIS A 95 -7.97 -19.19 7.46
C HIS A 95 -8.75 -18.82 8.75
N ASN A 96 -8.26 -17.83 9.49
CA ASN A 96 -8.91 -17.28 10.66
C ASN A 96 -9.76 -16.06 10.27
N GLY A 97 -11.06 -16.28 10.04
CA GLY A 97 -12.02 -15.21 9.80
C GLY A 97 -12.43 -14.46 11.07
N ALA A 98 -12.21 -15.01 12.26
CA ALA A 98 -12.69 -14.41 13.51
C ALA A 98 -12.04 -13.05 13.83
N VAL A 99 -10.89 -12.73 13.23
CA VAL A 99 -10.29 -11.38 13.22
C VAL A 99 -11.21 -10.29 12.65
N LEU A 100 -12.22 -10.67 11.84
CA LEU A 100 -13.23 -9.76 11.28
C LEU A 100 -14.45 -9.56 12.20
N ASN A 101 -14.60 -10.36 13.26
CA ASN A 101 -15.74 -10.25 14.19
C ASN A 101 -15.89 -8.89 14.89
N PRO A 102 -14.83 -8.11 15.19
CA PRO A 102 -14.98 -6.73 15.69
C PRO A 102 -15.74 -5.79 14.74
N PHE A 103 -15.80 -6.12 13.45
CA PHE A 103 -16.53 -5.36 12.43
C PHE A 103 -17.89 -5.97 12.08
N ALA A 104 -18.24 -7.13 12.63
CA ALA A 104 -19.46 -7.86 12.29
C ALA A 104 -20.71 -7.23 12.94
N ALA A 105 -21.82 -7.20 12.18
CA ALA A 105 -23.10 -6.73 12.69
C ALA A 105 -23.69 -7.72 13.72
N PRO A 106 -24.58 -7.27 14.64
CA PRO A 106 -25.23 -8.15 15.60
C PRO A 106 -25.91 -9.36 14.93
N GLY A 107 -25.62 -10.57 15.44
CA GLY A 107 -26.09 -11.82 14.83
C GLY A 107 -25.30 -12.29 13.61
N ARG A 108 -24.12 -11.71 13.35
CA ARG A 108 -23.15 -12.19 12.34
C ARG A 108 -21.83 -12.54 13.02
N LEU A 109 -21.21 -13.59 12.52
CA LEU A 109 -19.87 -14.04 12.89
C LEU A 109 -19.17 -14.57 11.63
N PHE A 110 -17.85 -14.41 11.60
CA PHE A 110 -16.93 -15.03 10.66
C PHE A 110 -16.23 -16.21 11.35
N GLU A 111 -15.96 -17.27 10.59
CA GLU A 111 -15.45 -18.54 11.10
C GLU A 111 -14.02 -18.41 11.61
N GLY A 112 -13.73 -18.87 12.84
CA GLY A 112 -12.39 -18.77 13.43
C GLY A 112 -11.36 -19.77 12.87
N ASN A 113 -11.83 -20.87 12.27
CA ASN A 113 -11.00 -21.90 11.65
C ASN A 113 -11.59 -22.23 10.28
N GLY A 114 -10.74 -22.40 9.25
CA GLY A 114 -11.17 -22.87 7.93
C GLY A 114 -11.91 -21.85 7.08
N PHE A 115 -11.92 -20.57 7.45
CA PHE A 115 -12.61 -19.49 6.73
C PHE A 115 -12.19 -19.41 5.26
N GLN A 116 -13.17 -19.57 4.36
CA GLN A 116 -12.98 -19.47 2.90
C GLN A 116 -13.43 -18.12 2.32
N GLY A 117 -13.93 -17.20 3.14
CA GLY A 117 -14.51 -15.94 2.67
C GLY A 117 -13.51 -14.93 2.12
N GLY A 118 -12.29 -14.88 2.66
CA GLY A 118 -11.25 -13.90 2.31
C GLY A 118 -10.70 -14.04 0.87
N PRO A 119 -9.97 -13.03 0.36
CA PRO A 119 -9.49 -13.00 -1.04
C PRO A 119 -8.45 -14.05 -1.39
N MET A 120 -7.43 -14.27 -0.56
CA MET A 120 -6.32 -15.19 -0.87
C MET A 120 -6.75 -16.63 -1.19
N THR A 121 -7.90 -17.08 -0.66
CA THR A 121 -8.41 -18.45 -0.82
C THR A 121 -8.92 -18.76 -2.22
N GLN A 122 -9.10 -17.73 -3.06
CA GLN A 122 -9.59 -17.84 -4.44
C GLN A 122 -8.51 -17.56 -5.49
N MET A 123 -7.27 -17.39 -5.04
CA MET A 123 -6.08 -17.16 -5.83
C MET A 123 -5.18 -18.40 -5.71
N GLN A 124 -4.63 -18.92 -6.80
CA GLN A 124 -3.82 -20.14 -6.81
C GLN A 124 -2.32 -19.87 -6.67
N PHE A 125 -1.83 -18.74 -7.17
CA PHE A 125 -0.42 -18.44 -7.36
C PHE A 125 0.10 -17.32 -6.45
N HIS A 126 -0.75 -16.36 -6.04
CA HIS A 126 -0.38 -15.33 -5.06
C HIS A 126 0.06 -15.96 -3.72
N ASP A 127 1.18 -15.45 -3.17
CA ASP A 127 1.79 -15.87 -1.92
C ASP A 127 0.77 -15.81 -0.74
N LYS A 128 0.64 -16.92 -0.01
CA LYS A 128 -0.27 -17.01 1.15
C LYS A 128 0.33 -16.44 2.44
N THR A 129 1.47 -15.76 2.35
CA THR A 129 2.15 -15.07 3.45
C THR A 129 2.22 -13.55 3.28
N SER A 130 1.88 -13.01 2.10
CA SER A 130 1.70 -11.57 1.84
C SER A 130 0.21 -11.16 1.93
N CYS A 131 -0.08 -9.87 1.91
CA CYS A 131 -1.44 -9.35 1.79
C CYS A 131 -1.79 -9.10 0.32
N VAL A 132 -3.01 -9.43 -0.11
CA VAL A 132 -3.50 -9.00 -1.44
C VAL A 132 -3.65 -7.48 -1.51
N THR A 133 -3.43 -6.92 -2.69
CA THR A 133 -3.54 -5.47 -2.91
C THR A 133 -4.93 -5.09 -3.42
N VAL A 134 -5.53 -4.03 -2.88
CA VAL A 134 -6.78 -3.47 -3.41
C VAL A 134 -6.51 -2.67 -4.68
N LYS A 135 -7.16 -3.07 -5.78
CA LYS A 135 -7.07 -2.41 -7.09
C LYS A 135 -8.14 -1.34 -7.29
N ARG A 136 -9.32 -1.51 -6.67
CA ARG A 136 -10.41 -0.51 -6.59
C ARG A 136 -11.56 -1.01 -5.70
N ILE A 137 -12.41 -0.10 -5.23
CA ILE A 137 -13.75 -0.42 -4.72
C ILE A 137 -14.80 0.13 -5.70
N GLN A 138 -15.78 -0.70 -6.06
CA GLN A 138 -16.75 -0.46 -7.14
C GLN A 138 -18.19 -0.78 -6.71
N ASN A 139 -19.14 -0.51 -7.61
CA ASN A 139 -20.55 -0.93 -7.48
C ASN A 139 -21.26 -0.52 -6.18
N TRP A 140 -20.83 0.62 -5.60
CA TRP A 140 -21.46 1.29 -4.47
C TRP A 140 -22.98 1.48 -4.67
N LYS A 141 -23.79 0.93 -3.78
CA LYS A 141 -25.26 0.99 -3.86
C LYS A 141 -25.90 1.02 -2.47
N MET A 142 -26.79 1.97 -2.23
CA MET A 142 -27.77 1.83 -1.15
C MET A 142 -28.80 0.78 -1.56
N VAL A 143 -28.84 -0.35 -0.87
CA VAL A 143 -29.84 -1.42 -1.05
C VAL A 143 -31.10 -1.09 -0.24
N SER A 144 -30.94 -0.41 0.89
CA SER A 144 -32.00 0.21 1.68
C SER A 144 -31.45 1.47 2.38
N PRO A 145 -32.27 2.31 3.04
CA PRO A 145 -31.78 3.47 3.79
C PRO A 145 -30.80 3.15 4.94
N LYS A 146 -30.59 1.87 5.29
CA LYS A 146 -29.65 1.41 6.31
C LYS A 146 -28.61 0.41 5.78
N LEU A 147 -28.63 0.04 4.50
CA LEU A 147 -27.78 -1.03 3.94
C LEU A 147 -27.01 -0.51 2.72
N LEU A 148 -25.70 -0.32 2.90
CA LEU A 148 -24.75 -0.02 1.83
C LEU A 148 -24.18 -1.34 1.29
N ARG A 149 -24.04 -1.46 -0.02
CA ARG A 149 -23.34 -2.57 -0.69
C ARG A 149 -22.25 -2.05 -1.62
N PHE A 150 -21.15 -2.77 -1.73
CA PHE A 150 -20.09 -2.51 -2.71
C PHE A 150 -19.32 -3.79 -3.03
N GLU A 151 -18.36 -3.68 -3.95
CA GLU A 151 -17.43 -4.74 -4.33
C GLU A 151 -15.99 -4.25 -4.23
N VAL A 152 -15.13 -5.00 -3.54
CA VAL A 152 -13.68 -4.77 -3.53
C VAL A 152 -13.05 -5.69 -4.56
N VAL A 153 -12.19 -5.12 -5.41
CA VAL A 153 -11.39 -5.87 -6.39
C VAL A 153 -9.98 -5.99 -5.83
N TYR A 154 -9.64 -7.19 -5.36
CA TYR A 154 -8.31 -7.54 -4.88
C TYR A 154 -7.47 -8.15 -6.01
N VAL A 155 -6.17 -7.93 -5.99
CA VAL A 155 -5.18 -8.56 -6.88
C VAL A 155 -4.01 -9.16 -6.12
N GLY A 156 -3.38 -10.17 -6.71
CA GLY A 156 -2.08 -10.68 -6.28
C GLY A 156 -0.96 -9.67 -6.57
N ASP A 157 0.25 -9.99 -6.11
CA ASP A 157 1.42 -9.10 -6.20
C ASP A 157 1.92 -8.91 -7.65
N ASP A 158 1.66 -9.90 -8.53
CA ASP A 158 1.88 -9.82 -9.99
C ASP A 158 0.81 -8.99 -10.72
N GLY A 159 -0.38 -8.83 -10.13
CA GLY A 159 -1.55 -8.21 -10.75
C GLY A 159 -2.28 -9.05 -11.80
N GLU A 160 -1.84 -10.30 -12.04
CA GLU A 160 -2.48 -11.27 -12.96
C GLU A 160 -3.68 -11.93 -12.29
N GLU A 161 -3.49 -12.47 -11.08
CA GLU A 161 -4.60 -13.02 -10.30
C GLU A 161 -5.45 -11.91 -9.68
N HIS A 162 -6.78 -12.09 -9.71
CA HIS A 162 -7.72 -11.16 -9.09
C HIS A 162 -8.97 -11.88 -8.54
N THR A 163 -9.56 -11.31 -7.50
CA THR A 163 -10.87 -11.73 -6.97
C THR A 163 -11.73 -10.53 -6.63
N VAL A 164 -13.05 -10.72 -6.69
CA VAL A 164 -14.05 -9.68 -6.39
C VAL A 164 -14.88 -10.12 -5.21
N LYS A 165 -14.75 -9.43 -4.08
CA LYS A 165 -15.53 -9.68 -2.88
C LYS A 165 -16.66 -8.65 -2.77
N ARG A 166 -17.86 -9.11 -2.44
CA ARG A 166 -19.07 -8.26 -2.36
C ARG A 166 -19.54 -8.17 -0.91
N HIS A 167 -19.48 -6.96 -0.36
CA HIS A 167 -19.76 -6.68 1.05
C HIS A 167 -21.03 -5.86 1.23
N GLU A 168 -21.67 -6.04 2.39
CA GLU A 168 -22.93 -5.38 2.73
C GLU A 168 -22.85 -4.82 4.17
N LEU A 169 -22.79 -3.50 4.32
CA LEU A 169 -22.65 -2.81 5.61
C LEU A 169 -23.99 -2.26 6.08
N MET A 170 -24.36 -2.60 7.32
CA MET A 170 -25.59 -2.15 7.96
C MET A 170 -25.31 -1.02 8.96
N ARG A 171 -26.05 0.09 8.80
CA ARG A 171 -26.01 1.24 9.71
C ARG A 171 -26.67 0.90 11.04
N GLN A 172 -25.92 1.05 12.13
CA GLN A 172 -26.36 0.68 13.46
C GLN A 172 -27.25 1.75 14.11
N PRO A 173 -28.16 1.39 15.04
CA PRO A 173 -29.08 2.35 15.68
C PRO A 173 -28.39 3.50 16.42
N LYS A 174 -27.21 3.24 17.01
CA LYS A 174 -26.40 4.23 17.74
C LYS A 174 -25.48 5.08 16.84
N GLY A 175 -25.58 4.93 15.52
CA GLY A 175 -24.54 5.37 14.58
C GLY A 175 -23.45 4.31 14.40
N GLY A 176 -22.56 4.53 13.43
CA GLY A 176 -21.60 3.53 12.95
C GLY A 176 -22.20 2.56 11.93
N TRP A 177 -21.31 1.78 11.31
CA TRP A 177 -21.59 0.77 10.29
C TRP A 177 -20.91 -0.53 10.70
N LEU A 178 -21.52 -1.68 10.39
CA LEU A 178 -20.94 -3.01 10.64
C LEU A 178 -21.25 -3.94 9.46
N PHE A 179 -20.33 -4.85 9.15
CA PHE A 179 -20.40 -5.78 8.04
C PHE A 179 -21.42 -6.90 8.31
N THR A 180 -22.27 -7.17 7.32
CA THR A 180 -23.24 -8.28 7.31
C THR A 180 -22.89 -9.37 6.30
N ARG A 181 -21.91 -9.06 5.44
CA ARG A 181 -21.24 -9.85 4.41
C ARG A 181 -19.99 -9.04 4.00
#